data_AF-A0A8T4NJC6-F1
#
_entry.id   AF-A0A8T4NJC6-F1
#
_cell.length_a   1.000
_cell.length_b   1.000
_cell.length_c   1.000
_cell.angle_alpha   90.00
_cell.angle_beta   90.00
_cell.angle_gamma   90.00
#
_symmetry.space_group_name_H-M   'P 1'
#
loop_
_entity.id
_entity.type
_entity.pdbx_description
1 polymer ?
#
loop_
_entity_poly.entity_id
_entity_poly.type
_entity_poly.pdbx_seq_one_letter_code
_entity_poly.pdbx_strand_id
1 'polypeptide(L)'
;MLGKIRKAPEIEWDNPKQWINSKPLNLSDLKGKVILIDFWTYTCINCVRTFPALKLIWDKYKNKRFVLFGVHTPEFEFEKEIGNVKYAVKKYGLSWPILNDPKRINWENYGNSYWPRAALINSEGKIIFEHIGESGYKEIDEKIAGELVRLRDFPSDSDIILEKQREYSPRISHETYAGSLRNGEITGKVCSLNGSCDKYVDSGSYKSGEIYLNGEWHQGKEYAEYLGKDSSGWIAYLYNAKEVNVVLSGAGRAEVTLNEIPLKKSNAGEDIIFNDGKSFVNITGGDMYRVISHPNVQSGVLKIKSFPEMKFFAYTFG
;
A
#
# COMPACT_ATOMS: atom_id res chain seq x y z
N MET A 1 15.14 -14.91 -14.26
CA MET A 1 15.85 -16.01 -13.57
C MET A 1 14.77 -16.88 -12.96
N LEU A 2 14.51 -18.09 -13.48
CA LEU A 2 13.49 -18.99 -12.91
C LEU A 2 13.90 -19.30 -11.47
N GLY A 3 13.10 -18.86 -10.49
CA GLY A 3 13.34 -19.15 -9.08
C GLY A 3 13.47 -20.66 -8.89
N LYS A 4 14.46 -21.10 -8.11
CA LYS A 4 14.65 -22.53 -7.84
C LYS A 4 13.39 -23.07 -7.18
N ILE A 5 12.81 -24.13 -7.76
CA ILE A 5 11.71 -24.87 -7.13
C ILE A 5 12.17 -25.29 -5.74
N ARG A 6 11.45 -24.85 -4.70
CA ARG A 6 11.79 -25.13 -3.30
C ARG A 6 10.55 -25.44 -2.50
N LYS A 7 10.71 -26.17 -1.40
CA LYS A 7 9.61 -26.41 -0.45
C LYS A 7 9.16 -25.05 0.12
N ALA A 8 7.85 -24.83 0.17
CA ALA A 8 7.30 -23.64 0.81
C ALA A 8 7.54 -23.71 2.33
N PRO A 9 8.00 -22.62 2.97
CA PRO A 9 7.93 -22.49 4.42
C PRO A 9 6.48 -22.61 4.89
N GLU A 10 6.26 -23.23 6.05
CA GLU A 10 4.94 -23.27 6.68
C GLU A 10 4.47 -21.85 7.05
N ILE A 11 3.16 -21.66 7.17
CA ILE A 11 2.57 -20.40 7.64
C ILE A 11 2.52 -20.41 9.16
N GLU A 12 3.24 -19.48 9.76
CA GLU A 12 3.34 -19.34 11.21
C GLU A 12 2.28 -18.37 11.72
N TRP A 13 1.57 -18.77 12.77
CA TRP A 13 0.59 -17.94 13.47
C TRP A 13 0.48 -18.38 14.93
N ASP A 14 0.42 -17.43 15.86
CA ASP A 14 0.34 -17.69 17.30
C ASP A 14 -1.03 -17.31 17.91
N ASN A 15 -1.84 -16.55 17.17
CA ASN A 15 -3.12 -16.05 17.63
C ASN A 15 -4.20 -16.24 16.53
N PRO A 16 -5.21 -17.11 16.75
CA PRO A 16 -6.25 -17.36 15.75
C PRO A 16 -7.10 -16.12 15.44
N LYS A 17 -7.11 -15.09 16.30
CA LYS A 17 -7.84 -13.83 16.06
C LYS A 17 -7.21 -12.96 14.96
N GLN A 18 -5.98 -13.27 14.53
CA GLN A 18 -5.31 -12.59 13.42
C GLN A 18 -5.79 -13.06 12.04
N TRP A 19 -6.62 -14.11 11.99
CA TRP A 19 -7.22 -14.59 10.76
C TRP A 19 -8.52 -13.84 10.45
N ILE A 20 -8.68 -13.50 9.17
CA ILE A 20 -9.84 -12.82 8.61
C ILE A 20 -10.38 -13.69 7.48
N ASN A 21 -11.71 -13.76 7.34
CA ASN A 21 -12.44 -14.58 6.36
C ASN A 21 -12.24 -16.10 6.47
N SER A 22 -11.44 -16.60 7.43
CA SER A 22 -11.29 -18.04 7.69
C SER A 22 -10.89 -18.32 9.14
N LYS A 23 -10.99 -19.60 9.52
CA LYS A 23 -10.20 -20.14 10.64
C LYS A 23 -8.72 -20.22 10.23
N PRO A 24 -7.79 -20.40 11.18
CA PRO A 24 -6.39 -20.64 10.84
C PRO A 24 -6.20 -21.77 9.84
N LEU A 25 -5.28 -21.57 8.90
CA LEU A 25 -4.88 -22.55 7.90
C LEU A 25 -3.40 -22.86 8.06
N ASN A 26 -3.05 -24.15 7.96
CA ASN A 26 -1.67 -24.58 7.74
C ASN A 26 -1.53 -25.07 6.30
N LEU A 27 -0.40 -24.82 5.64
CA LEU A 27 -0.15 -25.31 4.29
C LEU A 27 -0.14 -26.84 4.23
N SER A 28 0.27 -27.48 5.33
CA SER A 28 0.17 -28.93 5.50
C SER A 28 -1.25 -29.47 5.36
N ASP A 29 -2.27 -28.71 5.79
CA ASP A 29 -3.70 -29.05 5.63
C ASP A 29 -4.20 -28.80 4.20
N LEU A 30 -3.44 -28.05 3.39
CA LEU A 30 -3.76 -27.67 2.02
C LEU A 30 -3.05 -28.54 0.96
N LYS A 31 -2.38 -29.63 1.38
CA LYS A 31 -1.79 -30.60 0.45
C LYS A 31 -2.80 -31.06 -0.60
N GLY A 32 -2.35 -31.17 -1.85
CA GLY A 32 -3.21 -31.50 -2.99
C GLY A 32 -3.88 -30.29 -3.64
N LYS A 33 -3.75 -29.08 -3.07
CA LYS A 33 -4.23 -27.82 -3.66
C LYS A 33 -3.09 -26.96 -4.21
N VAL A 34 -3.41 -26.16 -5.21
CA VAL A 34 -2.60 -25.03 -5.67
C VAL A 34 -2.85 -23.85 -4.74
N ILE A 35 -1.80 -23.15 -4.31
CA ILE A 35 -1.92 -22.05 -3.34
C ILE A 35 -1.21 -20.82 -3.91
N LEU A 36 -1.91 -19.70 -4.00
CA LEU A 36 -1.32 -18.40 -4.29
C LEU A 36 -1.23 -17.62 -2.98
N ILE A 37 -0.02 -17.33 -2.51
CA ILE A 37 0.21 -16.42 -1.39
C ILE A 37 0.45 -15.03 -1.95
N ASP A 38 -0.26 -14.03 -1.42
CA ASP A 38 -0.10 -12.61 -1.75
C ASP A 38 0.32 -11.84 -0.50
N PHE A 39 1.53 -11.28 -0.50
CA PHE A 39 2.04 -10.40 0.56
C PHE A 39 1.68 -8.96 0.23
N TRP A 40 0.92 -8.32 1.12
CA TRP A 40 0.35 -6.99 0.89
C TRP A 40 0.30 -6.18 2.20
N THR A 41 0.09 -4.86 2.07
CA THR A 41 -0.30 -3.97 3.17
C THR A 41 -1.34 -2.98 2.65
N TYR A 42 -2.22 -2.45 3.51
CA TYR A 42 -3.39 -1.72 3.01
C TYR A 42 -3.12 -0.26 2.62
N THR A 43 -2.01 0.34 3.07
CA THR A 43 -1.61 1.69 2.63
C THR A 43 -0.68 1.70 1.41
N CYS A 44 -0.35 0.53 0.88
CA CYS A 44 0.48 0.36 -0.32
C CYS A 44 -0.36 0.48 -1.60
N ILE A 45 -0.20 1.58 -2.36
CA ILE A 45 -0.97 1.79 -3.60
C ILE A 45 -0.74 0.68 -4.63
N ASN A 46 0.52 0.22 -4.76
CA ASN A 46 0.88 -0.86 -5.69
C ASN A 46 0.13 -2.14 -5.35
N CYS A 47 -0.11 -2.42 -4.06
CA CYS A 47 -0.88 -3.56 -3.57
C CYS A 47 -2.36 -3.40 -3.89
N VAL A 48 -2.93 -2.22 -3.59
CA VAL A 48 -4.34 -1.93 -3.84
C VAL A 48 -4.71 -2.12 -5.32
N ARG A 49 -3.78 -1.79 -6.22
CA ARG A 49 -3.97 -1.95 -7.67
C ARG A 49 -3.93 -3.40 -8.16
N THR A 50 -3.43 -4.35 -7.36
CA THR A 50 -3.49 -5.78 -7.71
C THR A 50 -4.81 -6.44 -7.33
N PHE A 51 -5.56 -5.87 -6.38
CA PHE A 51 -6.79 -6.46 -5.86
C PHE A 51 -7.85 -6.78 -6.94
N PRO A 52 -8.06 -5.96 -7.99
CA PRO A 52 -8.97 -6.35 -9.08
C PRO A 52 -8.56 -7.66 -9.76
N ALA A 53 -7.27 -7.85 -10.05
CA ALA A 53 -6.77 -9.08 -10.67
C ALA A 53 -6.90 -10.28 -9.71
N LEU A 54 -6.58 -10.09 -8.43
CA LEU A 54 -6.74 -11.11 -7.40
C LEU A 54 -8.20 -11.53 -7.19
N LYS A 55 -9.16 -10.59 -7.28
CA LYS A 55 -10.60 -10.90 -7.25
C LYS A 55 -11.02 -11.77 -8.43
N LEU A 56 -10.57 -11.44 -9.64
CA LEU A 56 -10.84 -12.26 -10.82
C LEU A 56 -10.26 -13.67 -10.69
N ILE A 57 -9.01 -13.80 -10.21
CA ILE A 57 -8.38 -15.10 -9.93
C ILE A 57 -9.19 -15.87 -8.88
N TRP A 58 -9.58 -15.22 -7.78
CA TRP A 58 -10.35 -15.84 -6.72
C TRP A 58 -11.69 -16.35 -7.22
N ASP A 59 -12.45 -15.52 -7.94
CA ASP A 59 -13.75 -15.89 -8.48
C ASP A 59 -13.66 -17.04 -9.48
N LYS A 60 -12.63 -17.06 -10.32
CA LYS A 60 -12.37 -18.12 -11.30
C LYS A 60 -12.05 -19.47 -10.66
N TYR A 61 -11.26 -19.49 -9.57
CA TYR A 61 -10.66 -20.73 -9.07
C TYR A 61 -11.11 -21.18 -7.67
N LYS A 62 -11.82 -20.37 -6.88
CA LYS A 62 -12.18 -20.69 -5.47
C LYS A 62 -12.94 -22.01 -5.27
N ASN A 63 -13.63 -22.49 -6.30
CA ASN A 63 -14.39 -23.76 -6.27
C ASN A 63 -13.58 -24.97 -6.79
N LYS A 64 -12.27 -24.79 -7.03
CA LYS A 64 -11.32 -25.82 -7.46
C LYS A 64 -10.40 -26.19 -6.30
N ARG A 65 -9.43 -27.08 -6.54
CA ARG A 65 -8.27 -27.32 -5.66
C ARG A 65 -7.29 -26.15 -5.71
N PHE A 66 -7.80 -24.97 -5.38
CA PHE A 66 -7.06 -23.72 -5.32
C PHE A 66 -7.40 -22.95 -4.04
N VAL A 67 -6.41 -22.24 -3.50
CA VAL A 67 -6.59 -21.26 -2.42
C VAL A 67 -5.78 -20.02 -2.74
N LEU A 68 -6.42 -18.86 -2.76
CA LEU A 68 -5.74 -17.57 -2.62
C LEU A 68 -5.63 -17.27 -1.13
N PHE A 69 -4.42 -16.95 -0.66
CA PHE A 69 -4.14 -16.66 0.72
C PHE A 69 -3.40 -15.33 0.85
N GLY A 70 -4.01 -14.36 1.52
CA GLY A 70 -3.41 -13.04 1.73
C GLY A 70 -2.62 -13.00 3.04
N VAL A 71 -1.35 -12.61 2.98
CA VAL A 71 -0.53 -12.31 4.16
C VAL A 71 -0.40 -10.80 4.24
N HIS A 72 -1.17 -10.18 5.14
CA HIS A 72 -1.04 -8.77 5.45
C HIS A 72 0.18 -8.58 6.34
N THR A 73 1.25 -8.00 5.78
CA THR A 73 2.46 -7.66 6.53
C THR A 73 2.54 -6.14 6.61
N PRO A 74 2.52 -5.54 7.81
CA PRO A 74 2.44 -4.09 7.97
C PRO A 74 3.72 -3.40 7.51
N GLU A 75 3.56 -2.27 6.85
CA GLU A 75 4.63 -1.33 6.52
C GLU A 75 4.88 -0.33 7.65
N PHE A 76 3.82 0.11 8.34
CA PHE A 76 3.81 1.04 9.47
C PHE A 76 3.21 0.44 10.76
N GLU A 77 3.53 0.99 11.93
CA GLU A 77 3.04 0.47 13.22
C GLU A 77 1.50 0.39 13.31
N PHE A 78 0.79 1.40 12.81
CA PHE A 78 -0.68 1.43 12.88
C PHE A 78 -1.36 0.35 12.02
N GLU A 79 -0.62 -0.27 11.08
CA GLU A 79 -1.13 -1.35 10.25
C GLU A 79 -1.10 -2.71 10.98
N LYS A 80 -0.38 -2.82 12.11
CA LYS A 80 -0.38 -4.05 12.94
C LYS A 80 -1.75 -4.32 13.58
N GLU A 81 -2.53 -3.27 13.78
CA GLU A 81 -3.83 -3.34 14.47
C GLU A 81 -4.87 -4.07 13.62
N ILE A 82 -5.30 -5.24 14.10
CA ILE A 82 -6.25 -6.12 13.39
C ILE A 82 -7.57 -5.40 13.04
N GLY A 83 -7.99 -4.40 13.83
CA GLY A 83 -9.18 -3.59 13.54
C GLY A 83 -9.03 -2.80 12.24
N ASN A 84 -7.86 -2.18 12.03
CA ASN A 84 -7.56 -1.42 10.82
C ASN A 84 -7.47 -2.34 9.60
N VAL A 85 -6.82 -3.51 9.76
CA VAL A 85 -6.75 -4.51 8.69
C VAL A 85 -8.16 -5.00 8.31
N LYS A 86 -9.03 -5.30 9.28
CA LYS A 86 -10.43 -5.69 9.00
C LYS A 86 -11.22 -4.60 8.30
N TYR A 87 -11.02 -3.34 8.69
CA TYR A 87 -11.62 -2.20 7.99
C TYR A 87 -11.16 -2.14 6.53
N ALA A 88 -9.85 -2.26 6.28
CA ALA A 88 -9.30 -2.28 4.93
C ALA A 88 -9.79 -3.46 4.09
N VAL A 89 -9.85 -4.67 4.65
CA VAL A 89 -10.41 -5.87 4.00
C VAL A 89 -11.84 -5.60 3.54
N LYS A 90 -12.66 -4.95 4.37
CA LYS A 90 -14.03 -4.55 4.01
C LYS A 90 -14.05 -3.44 2.96
N LYS A 91 -13.26 -2.37 3.14
CA LYS A 91 -13.13 -1.23 2.21
C LYS A 91 -12.81 -1.69 0.80
N TYR A 92 -11.85 -2.61 0.67
CA TYR A 92 -11.41 -3.14 -0.62
C TYR A 92 -12.18 -4.37 -1.08
N GLY A 93 -13.12 -4.90 -0.29
CA GLY A 93 -13.95 -6.05 -0.66
C GLY A 93 -13.14 -7.33 -0.89
N LEU A 94 -12.18 -7.63 -0.01
CA LEU A 94 -11.34 -8.83 -0.09
C LEU A 94 -12.04 -10.00 0.64
N SER A 95 -12.28 -11.10 -0.07
CA SER A 95 -13.10 -12.22 0.44
C SER A 95 -12.34 -13.51 0.70
N TRP A 96 -11.09 -13.61 0.25
CA TRP A 96 -10.25 -14.79 0.49
C TRP A 96 -9.70 -14.81 1.92
N PRO A 97 -9.20 -15.96 2.40
CA PRO A 97 -8.51 -16.08 3.68
C PRO A 97 -7.34 -15.10 3.79
N ILE A 98 -7.27 -14.37 4.90
CA ILE A 98 -6.21 -13.39 5.17
C ILE A 98 -5.65 -13.61 6.57
N LEU A 99 -4.33 -13.62 6.68
CA LEU A 99 -3.60 -13.57 7.95
C LEU A 99 -2.98 -12.18 8.12
N ASN A 100 -3.24 -11.55 9.27
CA ASN A 100 -2.43 -10.43 9.72
C ASN A 100 -1.12 -10.93 10.35
N ASP A 101 0.03 -10.54 9.78
CA ASP A 101 1.39 -10.90 10.19
C ASP A 101 2.10 -9.70 10.85
N PRO A 102 1.66 -9.23 12.03
CA PRO A 102 2.15 -7.99 12.63
C PRO A 102 3.63 -8.05 13.06
N LYS A 103 4.18 -9.26 13.20
CA LYS A 103 5.57 -9.52 13.59
C LYS A 103 6.48 -9.81 12.39
N ARG A 104 5.96 -9.79 11.16
CA ARG A 104 6.68 -10.10 9.91
C ARG A 104 7.34 -11.48 9.88
N ILE A 105 6.80 -12.46 10.61
CA ILE A 105 7.39 -13.81 10.70
C ILE A 105 7.28 -14.51 9.34
N ASN A 106 6.10 -14.45 8.71
CA ASN A 106 5.87 -15.08 7.42
C ASN A 106 6.61 -14.34 6.31
N TRP A 107 6.68 -13.02 6.40
CA TRP A 107 7.50 -12.19 5.53
C TRP A 107 8.97 -12.64 5.52
N GLU A 108 9.57 -12.82 6.69
CA GLU A 108 10.96 -13.29 6.83
C GLU A 108 11.15 -14.74 6.37
N ASN A 109 10.24 -15.65 6.75
CA ASN A 109 10.30 -17.06 6.34
C ASN A 109 10.31 -17.23 4.82
N TYR A 110 9.57 -16.39 4.11
CA TYR A 110 9.53 -16.40 2.65
C TYR A 110 10.70 -15.67 2.00
N GLY A 111 11.55 -15.00 2.77
CA GLY A 111 12.64 -14.16 2.28
C GLY A 111 12.13 -12.96 1.49
N ASN A 112 11.00 -12.37 1.92
CA ASN A 112 10.40 -11.24 1.24
C ASN A 112 11.08 -9.92 1.61
N SER A 113 11.09 -8.97 0.67
CA SER A 113 11.56 -7.59 0.84
C SER A 113 10.67 -6.56 0.13
N TYR A 114 9.53 -6.97 -0.45
CA TYR A 114 8.73 -6.13 -1.33
C TYR A 114 7.23 -6.31 -1.12
N TRP A 115 6.52 -5.20 -1.35
CA TRP A 115 5.07 -5.14 -1.48
C TRP A 115 4.69 -4.62 -2.88
N PRO A 116 3.71 -5.24 -3.57
CA PRO A 116 3.19 -6.58 -3.33
C PRO A 116 4.20 -7.65 -3.78
N ARG A 117 4.05 -8.86 -3.25
CA ARG A 117 4.77 -10.05 -3.72
C ARG A 117 3.87 -11.27 -3.69
N ALA A 118 3.88 -12.03 -4.78
CA ALA A 118 3.16 -13.28 -4.88
C ALA A 118 4.09 -14.50 -4.87
N ALA A 119 3.65 -15.60 -4.27
CA ALA A 119 4.30 -16.91 -4.35
C ALA A 119 3.25 -17.98 -4.68
N LEU A 120 3.45 -18.70 -5.79
CA LEU A 120 2.60 -19.80 -6.22
C LEU A 120 3.21 -21.13 -5.79
N ILE A 121 2.42 -21.90 -5.05
CA ILE A 121 2.77 -23.20 -4.49
C ILE A 121 1.92 -24.26 -5.19
N ASN A 122 2.55 -25.33 -5.67
CA ASN A 122 1.87 -26.44 -6.30
C ASN A 122 1.27 -27.42 -5.28
N SER A 123 0.55 -28.44 -5.76
CA SER A 123 -0.10 -29.47 -4.95
C SER A 123 0.83 -30.28 -4.04
N GLU A 124 2.14 -30.25 -4.28
CA GLU A 124 3.17 -30.94 -3.50
C GLU A 124 3.75 -30.06 -2.38
N GLY A 125 3.32 -28.80 -2.26
CA GLY A 125 3.84 -27.85 -1.29
C GLY A 125 5.18 -27.22 -1.72
N LYS A 126 5.45 -27.16 -3.03
CA LYS A 126 6.65 -26.50 -3.58
C LYS A 126 6.28 -25.17 -4.21
N ILE A 127 7.05 -24.13 -3.91
CA ILE A 127 7.02 -22.86 -4.63
C ILE A 127 7.53 -23.12 -6.04
N ILE A 128 6.68 -22.85 -7.03
CA ILE A 128 6.95 -23.05 -8.47
C ILE A 128 7.05 -21.72 -9.22
N PHE A 129 6.58 -20.63 -8.63
CA PHE A 129 6.66 -19.29 -9.21
C PHE A 129 6.59 -18.23 -8.12
N GLU A 130 7.32 -17.13 -8.31
CA GLU A 130 7.31 -15.96 -7.44
C GLU A 130 7.26 -14.70 -8.32
N HIS A 131 6.48 -13.71 -7.93
CA HIS A 131 6.35 -12.43 -8.63
C HIS A 131 6.51 -11.27 -7.65
N ILE A 132 7.23 -10.23 -8.06
CA ILE A 132 7.42 -9.00 -7.28
C ILE A 132 6.80 -7.84 -8.07
N GLY A 133 6.00 -7.03 -7.37
CA GLY A 133 5.40 -5.83 -7.92
C GLY A 133 3.97 -6.01 -8.42
N GLU A 134 3.40 -4.90 -8.90
CA GLU A 134 1.98 -4.74 -9.23
C GLU A 134 1.54 -5.51 -10.50
N SER A 135 2.50 -5.92 -11.34
CA SER A 135 2.24 -6.46 -12.68
C SER A 135 2.12 -7.99 -12.72
N GLY A 136 2.22 -8.62 -13.89
CA GLY A 136 2.47 -10.05 -14.01
C GLY A 136 1.31 -11.00 -13.64
N TYR A 137 0.14 -10.48 -13.23
CA TYR A 137 -0.99 -11.33 -12.82
C TYR A 137 -1.55 -12.22 -13.93
N LYS A 138 -1.34 -11.87 -15.21
CA LYS A 138 -1.62 -12.77 -16.34
C LYS A 138 -0.79 -14.06 -16.28
N GLU A 139 0.52 -13.95 -16.02
CA GLU A 139 1.38 -15.12 -15.90
C GLU A 139 1.00 -15.96 -14.67
N ILE A 140 0.58 -15.31 -13.58
CA ILE A 140 0.05 -15.99 -12.40
C ILE A 140 -1.21 -16.80 -12.76
N ASP A 141 -2.17 -16.23 -13.49
CA ASP A 141 -3.38 -16.92 -13.97
C ASP A 141 -3.02 -18.14 -14.82
N GLU A 142 -2.11 -17.98 -15.79
CA GLU A 142 -1.61 -19.06 -16.66
C GLU A 142 -1.00 -20.22 -15.87
N LYS A 143 -0.17 -19.93 -14.86
CA LYS A 143 0.46 -20.98 -14.04
C LYS A 143 -0.53 -21.67 -13.10
N ILE A 144 -1.51 -20.95 -12.55
CA ILE A 144 -2.59 -21.55 -11.76
C ILE A 144 -3.39 -22.51 -12.65
N ALA A 145 -3.82 -22.06 -13.83
CA ALA A 145 -4.55 -22.88 -14.78
C ALA A 145 -3.77 -24.16 -15.13
N GLY A 146 -2.48 -24.04 -15.45
CA GLY A 146 -1.62 -25.17 -15.79
C GLY A 146 -1.55 -26.23 -14.67
N GLU A 147 -1.38 -25.81 -13.41
CA GLU A 147 -1.38 -26.74 -12.29
C GLU A 147 -2.75 -27.40 -12.07
N LEU A 148 -3.84 -26.65 -12.21
CA LEU A 148 -5.19 -27.21 -12.05
C LEU A 148 -5.58 -28.17 -13.19
N VAL A 149 -5.10 -27.92 -14.42
CA VAL A 149 -5.22 -28.85 -15.55
C VAL A 149 -4.43 -30.13 -15.26
N ARG A 150 -3.18 -30.02 -14.77
CA ARG A 150 -2.37 -31.19 -14.37
C ARG A 150 -3.08 -32.03 -13.31
N LEU A 151 -3.81 -31.38 -12.41
CA LEU A 151 -4.60 -32.03 -11.39
C LEU A 151 -5.91 -32.65 -11.93
N ARG A 152 -6.35 -32.33 -13.15
CA ARG A 152 -7.68 -32.67 -13.72
C ARG A 152 -8.84 -31.98 -12.99
N ASP A 153 -8.63 -30.74 -12.55
CA ASP A 153 -9.65 -29.92 -11.87
C ASP A 153 -10.09 -28.68 -12.68
N PHE A 154 -9.48 -28.48 -13.84
CA PHE A 154 -9.75 -27.34 -14.70
C PHE A 154 -9.68 -27.74 -16.18
N PRO A 155 -10.60 -27.26 -17.04
CA PRO A 155 -10.56 -27.53 -18.47
C PRO A 155 -9.28 -26.96 -19.10
N SER A 156 -8.73 -27.65 -20.10
CA SER A 156 -7.51 -27.21 -20.79
C SER A 156 -7.74 -26.10 -21.81
N ASP A 157 -9.00 -25.86 -22.19
CA ASP A 157 -9.46 -24.92 -23.21
C ASP A 157 -10.06 -23.62 -22.62
N SER A 158 -9.92 -23.40 -21.32
CA SER A 158 -10.43 -22.21 -20.64
C SER A 158 -9.64 -20.95 -20.99
N ASP A 159 -10.35 -19.85 -21.21
CA ASP A 159 -9.72 -18.56 -21.50
C ASP A 159 -8.94 -17.97 -20.31
N ILE A 160 -7.87 -17.24 -20.64
CA ILE A 160 -7.14 -16.36 -19.73
C ILE A 160 -7.90 -15.04 -19.69
N ILE A 161 -8.37 -14.65 -18.49
CA ILE A 161 -9.27 -13.50 -18.33
C ILE A 161 -8.48 -12.20 -18.10
N LEU A 162 -7.21 -12.32 -17.71
CA LEU A 162 -6.38 -11.17 -17.40
C LEU A 162 -5.62 -10.66 -18.62
N GLU A 163 -5.85 -9.39 -18.95
CA GLU A 163 -5.07 -8.66 -19.95
C GLU A 163 -3.66 -8.31 -19.42
N LYS A 164 -2.76 -7.98 -20.34
CA LYS A 164 -1.43 -7.46 -19.98
C LYS A 164 -1.61 -6.09 -19.31
N GLN A 165 -1.32 -6.00 -18.02
CA GLN A 165 -1.33 -4.71 -17.31
C GLN A 165 -0.28 -3.74 -17.89
N ARG A 166 -0.57 -2.43 -17.77
CA ARG A 166 0.27 -1.35 -18.33
C ARG A 166 1.71 -1.42 -17.82
N GLU A 167 2.66 -1.14 -18.72
CA GLU A 167 4.06 -0.99 -18.37
C GLU A 167 4.29 0.25 -17.48
N TYR A 168 5.16 0.09 -16.49
CA TYR A 168 5.60 1.14 -15.57
C TYR A 168 6.23 2.30 -16.36
N SER A 169 5.77 3.53 -16.12
CA SER A 169 6.36 4.71 -16.75
C SER A 169 7.50 5.24 -15.88
N PRO A 170 8.76 5.29 -16.37
CA PRO A 170 9.93 5.67 -15.57
C PRO A 170 9.96 7.16 -15.18
N ARG A 171 8.92 7.94 -15.53
CA ARG A 171 8.85 9.38 -15.23
C ARG A 171 7.98 9.69 -14.01
N ILE A 172 7.40 8.70 -13.34
CA ILE A 172 6.53 8.95 -12.17
C ILE A 172 7.38 9.16 -10.91
N SER A 173 6.96 10.06 -10.03
CA SER A 173 7.58 10.23 -8.69
C SER A 173 7.62 8.91 -7.92
N HIS A 174 8.71 8.69 -7.19
CA HIS A 174 8.87 7.51 -6.34
C HIS A 174 8.24 7.73 -4.97
N GLU A 175 7.76 6.66 -4.36
CA GLU A 175 7.30 6.68 -2.96
C GLU A 175 8.34 7.36 -2.06
N THR A 176 7.88 8.35 -1.30
CA THR A 176 8.76 9.17 -0.46
C THR A 176 8.24 9.17 0.97
N TYR A 177 9.06 8.67 1.90
CA TYR A 177 8.71 8.51 3.30
C TYR A 177 9.06 9.75 4.12
N ALA A 178 8.26 10.08 5.13
CA ALA A 178 8.56 11.14 6.08
C ALA A 178 9.48 10.67 7.20
N GLY A 179 9.42 9.38 7.55
CA GLY A 179 10.21 8.79 8.63
C GLY A 179 11.71 8.77 8.33
N SER A 180 12.50 9.08 9.36
CA SER A 180 13.97 9.11 9.28
C SER A 180 14.60 7.76 8.92
N LEU A 181 13.94 6.63 9.20
CA LEU A 181 14.46 5.30 8.87
C LEU A 181 14.62 5.08 7.36
N ARG A 182 13.79 5.71 6.53
CA ARG A 182 13.77 5.50 5.08
C ARG A 182 14.15 6.73 4.26
N ASN A 183 14.10 7.92 4.85
CA ASN A 183 14.34 9.18 4.14
C ASN A 183 15.48 10.02 4.74
N GLY A 184 16.09 9.60 5.85
CA GLY A 184 17.02 10.45 6.59
C GLY A 184 16.34 11.70 7.13
N GLU A 185 17.10 12.77 7.36
CA GLU A 185 16.55 14.03 7.90
C GLU A 185 15.87 14.85 6.81
N ILE A 186 14.64 15.31 7.08
CA ILE A 186 13.93 16.26 6.20
C ILE A 186 14.62 17.64 6.26
N THR A 187 14.81 18.26 5.09
CA THR A 187 15.45 19.57 4.97
C THR A 187 14.57 20.71 5.48
N GLY A 188 15.15 21.90 5.70
CA GLY A 188 14.41 23.10 6.15
C GLY A 188 14.21 23.22 7.66
N LYS A 189 14.88 22.37 8.45
CA LYS A 189 14.86 22.40 9.91
C LYS A 189 15.62 23.62 10.46
N VAL A 190 15.02 24.29 11.44
CA VAL A 190 15.55 25.48 12.12
C VAL A 190 15.58 25.21 13.62
N CYS A 191 16.78 25.28 14.20
CA CYS A 191 16.97 25.12 15.64
C CYS A 191 16.82 26.45 16.36
N SER A 192 16.06 26.44 17.45
CA SER A 192 16.03 27.52 18.43
C SER A 192 17.34 27.60 19.21
N LEU A 193 17.64 28.77 19.79
CA LEU A 193 18.80 28.96 20.67
C LEU A 193 18.78 28.03 21.89
N ASN A 194 17.60 27.55 22.27
CA ASN A 194 17.40 26.63 23.41
C ASN A 194 17.56 25.15 23.02
N GLY A 195 17.94 24.85 21.77
CA GLY A 195 18.27 23.50 21.30
C GLY A 195 17.10 22.67 20.76
N SER A 196 15.84 23.13 20.83
CA SER A 196 14.75 22.47 20.08
C SER A 196 14.91 22.75 18.60
N CYS A 197 14.83 21.70 17.78
CA CYS A 197 14.95 21.75 16.33
C CYS A 197 13.69 21.26 15.64
N ASP A 198 12.51 21.48 16.23
CA ASP A 198 11.25 20.97 15.67
C ASP A 198 10.60 21.98 14.69
N LYS A 199 11.19 23.16 14.49
CA LYS A 199 10.65 24.14 13.54
C LYS A 199 11.16 23.87 12.14
N TYR A 200 10.27 23.81 11.17
CA TYR A 200 10.57 23.71 9.75
C TYR A 200 10.09 24.96 9.01
N VAL A 201 10.86 25.38 8.00
CA VAL A 201 10.54 26.51 7.14
C VAL A 201 10.55 26.05 5.68
N ASP A 202 9.39 26.15 5.03
CA ASP A 202 9.26 25.91 3.60
C ASP A 202 9.74 27.16 2.83
N SER A 203 10.80 27.00 2.03
CA SER A 203 11.38 28.09 1.23
C SER A 203 10.56 28.49 0.01
N GLY A 204 9.56 27.69 -0.38
CA GLY A 204 8.80 27.86 -1.62
C GLY A 204 9.54 27.39 -2.88
N SER A 205 10.75 26.84 -2.74
CA SER A 205 11.53 26.24 -3.83
C SER A 205 11.53 24.72 -3.69
N TYR A 206 10.95 24.03 -4.67
CA TYR A 206 10.68 22.60 -4.58
C TYR A 206 11.47 21.80 -5.61
N LYS A 207 12.09 20.72 -5.14
CA LYS A 207 12.71 19.68 -5.96
C LYS A 207 11.86 18.41 -5.92
N SER A 208 11.87 17.68 -7.03
CA SER A 208 11.21 16.37 -7.10
C SER A 208 11.90 15.40 -6.15
N GLY A 209 11.12 14.56 -5.46
CA GLY A 209 11.66 13.55 -4.55
C GLY A 209 11.90 14.03 -3.12
N GLU A 210 11.57 15.27 -2.79
CA GLU A 210 11.79 15.85 -1.46
C GLU A 210 10.46 16.22 -0.79
N ILE A 211 10.38 16.00 0.53
CA ILE A 211 9.29 16.46 1.39
C ILE A 211 9.69 17.80 1.99
N TYR A 212 8.75 18.75 1.97
CA TYR A 212 8.92 20.06 2.59
C TYR A 212 7.90 20.23 3.70
N LEU A 213 8.37 20.66 4.86
CA LEU A 213 7.54 20.93 6.03
C LEU A 213 7.57 22.42 6.35
N ASN A 214 6.47 22.95 6.87
CA ASN A 214 6.42 24.25 7.50
C ASN A 214 5.67 24.18 8.83
N GLY A 215 6.19 24.86 9.85
CA GLY A 215 5.63 24.86 11.21
C GLY A 215 6.42 23.97 12.15
N GLU A 216 5.85 23.65 13.31
CA GLU A 216 6.49 22.79 14.31
C GLU A 216 6.15 21.33 14.04
N TRP A 217 7.15 20.53 13.67
CA TRP A 217 7.05 19.12 13.35
C TRP A 217 8.13 18.32 14.07
N HIS A 218 7.77 17.14 14.56
CA HIS A 218 8.72 16.15 15.04
C HIS A 218 8.88 15.04 13.99
N GLN A 219 10.08 14.87 13.44
CA GLN A 219 10.38 13.74 12.56
C GLN A 219 10.78 12.52 13.40
N GLY A 220 9.89 11.53 13.44
CA GLY A 220 10.13 10.23 14.06
C GLY A 220 10.82 9.24 13.12
N LYS A 221 10.77 7.97 13.50
CA LYS A 221 11.31 6.84 12.71
C LYS A 221 10.48 6.53 11.46
N GLU A 222 9.15 6.56 11.57
CA GLU A 222 8.22 6.20 10.49
C GLU A 222 7.46 7.38 9.88
N TYR A 223 7.32 8.48 10.63
CA TYR A 223 6.45 9.60 10.26
C TYR A 223 7.03 10.96 10.69
N ALA A 224 6.45 12.04 10.17
CA ALA A 224 6.56 13.38 10.72
C ALA A 224 5.23 13.76 11.41
N GLU A 225 5.28 14.22 12.65
CA GLU A 225 4.13 14.58 13.48
C GLU A 225 4.06 16.07 13.69
N TYR A 226 2.91 16.67 13.45
CA TYR A 226 2.71 18.10 13.67
C TYR A 226 2.52 18.39 15.17
N LEU A 227 3.34 19.28 15.71
CA LEU A 227 3.33 19.68 17.12
C LEU A 227 2.52 20.96 17.37
N GLY A 228 2.17 21.71 16.32
CA GLY A 228 1.40 22.93 16.45
C GLY A 228 -0.05 22.70 16.89
N LYS A 229 -0.67 23.74 17.43
CA LYS A 229 -2.04 23.71 17.98
C LYS A 229 -3.10 24.25 17.02
N ASP A 230 -2.70 24.68 15.83
CA ASP A 230 -3.57 25.27 14.81
C ASP A 230 -3.32 24.63 13.43
N SER A 231 -3.81 25.26 12.37
CA SER A 231 -3.59 24.81 10.99
C SER A 231 -2.57 25.69 10.25
N SER A 232 -1.61 26.29 10.97
CA SER A 232 -0.59 27.16 10.38
C SER A 232 0.50 26.37 9.65
N GLY A 233 0.72 25.11 10.01
CA GLY A 233 1.69 24.23 9.37
C GLY A 233 1.19 23.59 8.07
N TRP A 234 2.11 23.00 7.31
CA TRP A 234 1.78 22.19 6.14
C TRP A 234 2.90 21.22 5.77
N ILE A 235 2.53 20.25 4.95
CA ILE A 235 3.44 19.42 4.17
C ILE A 235 3.29 19.80 2.69
N ALA A 236 4.40 19.83 1.95
CA ALA A 236 4.42 20.11 0.51
C ALA A 236 5.32 19.13 -0.25
N TYR A 237 4.97 18.88 -1.51
CA TYR A 237 5.72 17.99 -2.40
C TYR A 237 5.53 18.37 -3.87
N LEU A 238 6.62 18.45 -4.64
CA LEU A 238 6.59 18.58 -6.09
C LEU A 238 6.53 17.19 -6.71
N TYR A 239 5.33 16.79 -7.18
CA TYR A 239 5.12 15.48 -7.79
C TYR A 239 5.17 15.53 -9.31
N ASN A 240 5.37 14.37 -9.94
CA ASN A 240 5.08 14.11 -11.34
C ASN A 240 4.35 12.76 -11.47
N ALA A 241 3.03 12.78 -11.62
CA ALA A 241 2.19 11.56 -11.56
C ALA A 241 0.80 11.80 -12.17
N LYS A 242 0.03 10.73 -12.38
CA LYS A 242 -1.41 10.82 -12.61
C LYS A 242 -2.16 10.88 -11.29
N GLU A 243 -1.76 10.04 -10.35
CA GLU A 243 -2.38 9.93 -9.04
C GLU A 243 -1.37 10.27 -7.95
N VAL A 244 -1.83 10.99 -6.91
CA VAL A 244 -1.05 11.23 -5.70
C VAL A 244 -1.90 10.79 -4.51
N ASN A 245 -1.35 9.89 -3.71
CA ASN A 245 -1.92 9.45 -2.46
C ASN A 245 -1.00 9.83 -1.31
N VAL A 246 -1.58 10.01 -0.14
CA VAL A 246 -0.86 10.32 1.10
C VAL A 246 -1.23 9.35 2.19
N VAL A 247 -0.23 8.85 2.91
CA VAL A 247 -0.44 8.02 4.08
C VAL A 247 -0.42 8.94 5.31
N LEU A 248 -1.57 9.06 5.96
CA LEU A 248 -1.81 9.97 7.07
C LEU A 248 -2.44 9.24 8.24
N SER A 249 -2.23 9.75 9.45
CA SER A 249 -3.05 9.41 10.62
C SER A 249 -3.38 10.64 11.46
N GLY A 250 -4.34 10.46 12.37
CA GLY A 250 -4.96 11.52 13.17
C GLY A 250 -6.48 11.53 13.01
N ALA A 251 -7.13 12.52 13.62
CA ALA A 251 -8.57 12.73 13.50
C ALA A 251 -8.84 14.21 13.24
N GLY A 252 -9.05 14.58 11.98
CA GLY A 252 -9.16 15.98 11.61
C GLY A 252 -9.46 16.21 10.14
N ARG A 253 -9.51 17.48 9.75
CA ARG A 253 -9.71 17.91 8.36
C ARG A 253 -8.53 18.77 7.94
N ALA A 254 -7.93 18.43 6.80
CA ALA A 254 -6.80 19.16 6.23
C ALA A 254 -7.23 19.85 4.93
N GLU A 255 -6.92 21.14 4.79
CA GLU A 255 -7.06 21.84 3.50
C GLU A 255 -5.98 21.37 2.53
N VAL A 256 -6.38 21.11 1.29
CA VAL A 256 -5.50 20.60 0.23
C VAL A 256 -5.48 21.60 -0.92
N THR A 257 -4.30 21.94 -1.42
CA THR A 257 -4.13 22.84 -2.57
C THR A 257 -3.14 22.28 -3.57
N LEU A 258 -3.35 22.58 -4.86
CA LEU A 258 -2.41 22.33 -5.94
C LEU A 258 -1.94 23.66 -6.49
N ASN A 259 -0.63 23.92 -6.42
CA ASN A 259 -0.01 25.20 -6.80
C ASN A 259 -0.70 26.39 -6.10
N GLU A 260 -0.87 26.29 -4.76
CA GLU A 260 -1.52 27.30 -3.89
C GLU A 260 -3.02 27.56 -4.15
N ILE A 261 -3.67 26.81 -5.04
CA ILE A 261 -5.09 26.98 -5.36
C ILE A 261 -5.85 25.72 -4.93
N PRO A 262 -7.11 25.83 -4.43
CA PRO A 262 -7.96 24.67 -4.20
C PRO A 262 -8.05 23.75 -5.43
N LEU A 263 -8.19 22.45 -5.18
CA LEU A 263 -8.41 21.45 -6.22
C LEU A 263 -9.70 21.73 -7.00
N LYS A 264 -9.79 21.14 -8.18
CA LYS A 264 -10.99 21.11 -9.01
C LYS A 264 -11.53 19.69 -9.02
N LYS A 265 -12.83 19.52 -9.24
CA LYS A 265 -13.42 18.17 -9.39
C LYS A 265 -12.71 17.32 -10.47
N SER A 266 -12.13 17.95 -11.48
CA SER A 266 -11.40 17.27 -12.57
C SER A 266 -10.00 16.77 -12.19
N ASN A 267 -9.44 17.19 -11.05
CA ASN A 267 -8.11 16.76 -10.59
C ASN A 267 -8.08 16.20 -9.16
N ALA A 268 -9.24 16.15 -8.50
CA ALA A 268 -9.40 15.68 -7.13
C ALA A 268 -9.52 14.15 -7.09
N GLY A 269 -8.77 13.53 -6.17
CA GLY A 269 -8.93 12.12 -5.84
C GLY A 269 -10.22 11.85 -5.05
N GLU A 270 -10.54 10.58 -4.84
CA GLU A 270 -11.83 10.15 -4.27
C GLU A 270 -12.06 10.59 -2.82
N ASP A 271 -10.98 10.86 -2.07
CA ASP A 271 -11.05 11.27 -0.66
C ASP A 271 -11.16 12.80 -0.47
N ILE A 272 -11.17 13.55 -1.58
CA ILE A 272 -11.32 15.01 -1.54
C ILE A 272 -12.79 15.39 -1.44
N ILE A 273 -13.07 16.26 -0.47
CA ILE A 273 -14.35 16.94 -0.30
C ILE A 273 -14.21 18.43 -0.58
N PHE A 274 -15.28 19.05 -1.07
CA PHE A 274 -15.33 20.48 -1.36
C PHE A 274 -16.25 21.18 -0.36
N ASN A 275 -15.79 22.29 0.20
CA ASN A 275 -16.61 23.18 1.03
C ASN A 275 -16.19 24.63 0.82
N ASP A 276 -17.15 25.53 0.59
CA ASP A 276 -16.93 26.98 0.43
C ASP A 276 -15.80 27.35 -0.56
N GLY A 277 -15.76 26.67 -1.71
CA GLY A 277 -14.75 26.90 -2.75
C GLY A 277 -13.35 26.37 -2.42
N LYS A 278 -13.19 25.68 -1.29
CA LYS A 278 -11.94 25.02 -0.86
C LYS A 278 -12.04 23.50 -1.00
N SER A 279 -10.89 22.83 -1.03
CA SER A 279 -10.75 21.38 -1.06
C SER A 279 -10.12 20.87 0.22
N PHE A 280 -10.67 19.78 0.76
CA PHE A 280 -10.20 19.18 1.99
C PHE A 280 -10.13 17.67 1.86
N VAL A 281 -9.35 17.04 2.75
CA VAL A 281 -9.41 15.62 3.06
C VAL A 281 -9.82 15.47 4.52
N ASN A 282 -10.71 14.52 4.81
CA ASN A 282 -11.04 14.14 6.19
C ASN A 282 -10.19 12.94 6.60
N ILE A 283 -9.37 13.10 7.63
CA ILE A 283 -8.51 12.06 8.19
C ILE A 283 -9.23 11.49 9.41
N THR A 284 -9.48 10.18 9.41
CA THR A 284 -10.22 9.49 10.49
C THR A 284 -9.41 8.37 11.16
N GLY A 285 -8.13 8.24 10.80
CA GLY A 285 -7.23 7.20 11.29
C GLY A 285 -6.05 7.02 10.34
N GLY A 286 -5.20 6.03 10.65
CA GLY A 286 -4.11 5.61 9.78
C GLY A 286 -4.64 4.93 8.52
N ASP A 287 -4.54 5.60 7.38
CA ASP A 287 -4.94 5.06 6.07
C ASP A 287 -4.18 5.79 4.95
N MET A 288 -4.29 5.26 3.73
CA MET A 288 -3.94 5.96 2.51
C MET A 288 -5.15 6.72 1.98
N TYR A 289 -4.95 8.01 1.72
CA TYR A 289 -5.95 8.93 1.18
C TYR A 289 -5.57 9.31 -0.26
N ARG A 290 -6.50 9.19 -1.20
CA ARG A 290 -6.31 9.54 -2.62
C ARG A 290 -6.67 10.99 -2.85
N VAL A 291 -5.65 11.81 -3.10
CA VAL A 291 -5.75 13.28 -3.05
C VAL A 291 -5.84 13.88 -4.44
N ILE A 292 -5.04 13.36 -5.38
CA ILE A 292 -4.97 13.85 -6.76
C ILE A 292 -5.31 12.72 -7.73
N SER A 293 -6.06 13.02 -8.78
CA SER A 293 -6.30 12.12 -9.92
C SER A 293 -6.36 12.91 -11.22
N HIS A 294 -5.42 12.64 -12.14
CA HIS A 294 -5.32 13.26 -13.46
C HIS A 294 -5.52 12.23 -14.58
N PRO A 295 -6.05 12.63 -15.74
CA PRO A 295 -6.12 11.75 -16.90
C PRO A 295 -4.72 11.36 -17.44
N ASN A 296 -3.76 12.29 -17.34
CA ASN A 296 -2.39 12.17 -17.85
C ASN A 296 -1.37 12.62 -16.79
N VAL A 297 -0.14 12.11 -16.92
CA VAL A 297 0.96 12.45 -16.01
C VAL A 297 1.19 13.96 -16.07
N GLN A 298 1.15 14.59 -14.90
CA GLN A 298 1.34 16.03 -14.74
C GLN A 298 2.19 16.30 -13.51
N SER A 299 2.84 17.46 -13.50
CA SER A 299 3.58 17.94 -12.33
C SER A 299 2.83 19.05 -11.61
N GLY A 300 3.02 19.12 -10.29
CA GLY A 300 2.52 20.22 -9.49
C GLY A 300 2.98 20.14 -8.05
N VAL A 301 2.85 21.26 -7.34
CA VAL A 301 3.15 21.33 -5.91
C VAL A 301 1.86 21.05 -5.16
N LEU A 302 1.80 19.87 -4.55
CA LEU A 302 0.74 19.51 -3.62
C LEU A 302 1.07 20.08 -2.25
N LYS A 303 0.12 20.78 -1.62
CA LYS A 303 0.20 21.23 -0.23
C LYS A 303 -0.98 20.71 0.57
N ILE A 304 -0.71 20.25 1.79
CA ILE A 304 -1.72 19.79 2.74
C ILE A 304 -1.48 20.52 4.05
N LYS A 305 -2.46 21.32 4.48
CA LYS A 305 -2.42 22.03 5.78
C LYS A 305 -2.49 21.04 6.93
N SER A 306 -1.74 21.34 7.99
CA SER A 306 -1.75 20.52 9.19
C SER A 306 -2.99 20.75 10.06
N PHE A 307 -3.20 19.83 10.99
CA PHE A 307 -4.05 19.99 12.14
C PHE A 307 -3.34 19.32 13.35
N PRO A 308 -3.72 19.62 14.59
CA PRO A 308 -3.08 19.04 15.77
C PRO A 308 -3.02 17.51 15.72
N GLU A 309 -1.89 16.92 16.12
CA GLU A 309 -1.66 15.46 16.17
C GLU A 309 -1.67 14.76 14.80
N MET A 310 -1.68 15.51 13.69
CA MET A 310 -1.55 14.96 12.35
C MET A 310 -0.19 14.28 12.21
N LYS A 311 -0.19 13.03 11.73
CA LYS A 311 1.03 12.30 11.36
C LYS A 311 1.05 12.04 9.87
N PHE A 312 2.17 12.36 9.24
CA PHE A 312 2.42 12.11 7.83
C PHE A 312 3.48 11.04 7.66
N PHE A 313 3.18 10.00 6.88
CA PHE A 313 4.03 8.81 6.73
C PHE A 313 4.71 8.76 5.38
N ALA A 314 3.96 8.93 4.28
CA ALA A 314 4.50 8.84 2.93
C ALA A 314 3.62 9.52 1.87
N TYR A 315 4.27 9.96 0.78
CA TYR A 315 3.61 10.15 -0.51
C TYR A 315 3.76 8.90 -1.36
N THR A 316 2.68 8.46 -2.01
CA THR A 316 2.70 7.38 -3.01
C THR A 316 2.03 7.85 -4.29
N PHE A 317 2.35 7.21 -5.42
CA PHE A 317 2.04 7.75 -6.74
C PHE A 317 1.55 6.67 -7.69
N GLY A 318 0.91 7.10 -8.77
CA GLY A 318 0.88 6.29 -9.98
C GLY A 318 0.13 6.91 -11.14
#